data_AF-I2J7P9-F1
#
_entry.id   AF-I2J7P9-F1
#
_cell.length_a   1.000
_cell.length_b   1.000
_cell.length_c   1.000
_cell.angle_alpha   90.00
_cell.angle_beta   90.00
_cell.angle_gamma   90.00
#
_symmetry.space_group_name_H-M   'P 1'
#
loop_
_entity.id
_entity.type
_entity.pdbx_description
1 polymer ?
#
loop_
_entity_poly.entity_id
_entity_poly.type
_entity_poly.pdbx_seq_one_letter_code
_entity_poly.pdbx_strand_id
1 'polypeptide(L)'
;MVSHGDHAHYFFKKDLSAEQIKAAQAHLHGHHQAEPVKPLAKTVESFSRDASDEEKMAYISKTYGVPLEAIRISNGFFVFGNPDQAYDPTHIHPYAVRKEHVRIPLQTGDAELDFLNELYTTALRDGVSPYSLQVENGSFVIPHGDHNHYIKVQTKGYEVALKNKIPALQSNYQPGAFDEATVQNKVDQLLAESREVYKDKPISQRQIELALGQFSENMKKLSTNSTAGYLAALDLFDKQYIHVDSSVKPTEISPLDKKYQALVDKINTLDTDAYGLPKKDLLAQLQENKLAQDEAGLDAVEAKLEALQDFNDRTGVTTVEYIKYFYQHLSDGRLNDTLRNKVANLTWTLYQSQSFLKATDLNKLFPEIYQTKLEVEEAVKNESVAHKPSETILDTEKVDGHSAKTAVYEFLKGLYDDIKPEEQSNHVRKGQVEEFLTKAEELVAQVKEEGVKASLADEVKNLKAALDKEDADLDELNTQVQDLLKRISQTIQNERENANQDPEVLVLYQKLYNGVIALHTYLEMNNGSDADFEKVDALFDKLSAASKDKQALLALAQEIVSLNQEFQSKVKPAEASTETANKETNDKQAESTLTPATTSPETREKVAE
;
A
#
# COMPACT_ATOMS: atom_id res chain seq x y z
N MET A 1 -7.56 18.26 8.48
CA MET A 1 -6.80 18.17 7.23
C MET A 1 -5.91 16.96 7.37
N VAL A 2 -6.12 15.93 6.57
CA VAL A 2 -5.16 14.83 6.45
C VAL A 2 -4.48 15.03 5.11
N SER A 3 -3.21 15.41 5.15
CA SER A 3 -2.42 15.55 3.94
C SER A 3 -1.83 14.20 3.56
N HIS A 4 -1.98 13.80 2.30
CA HIS A 4 -1.05 12.87 1.69
C HIS A 4 -0.53 13.51 0.42
N GLY A 5 0.78 13.37 0.17
CA GLY A 5 1.48 14.23 -0.77
C GLY A 5 1.34 15.71 -0.39
N ASP A 6 0.96 16.55 -1.35
CA ASP A 6 0.82 18.00 -1.22
C ASP A 6 -0.64 18.50 -1.23
N HIS A 7 -1.63 17.59 -1.25
CA HIS A 7 -3.04 17.95 -1.12
C HIS A 7 -3.61 17.54 0.23
N ALA A 8 -4.80 18.04 0.49
CA ALA A 8 -5.44 18.01 1.79
C ALA A 8 -6.81 17.33 1.68
N HIS A 9 -7.03 16.29 2.47
CA HIS A 9 -8.37 15.80 2.74
C HIS A 9 -9.02 16.65 3.81
N TYR A 10 -10.19 17.18 3.47
CA TYR A 10 -10.96 18.06 4.33
C TYR A 10 -12.10 17.26 4.95
N PHE A 11 -12.06 17.16 6.28
CA PHE A 11 -13.18 16.70 7.06
C PHE A 11 -14.02 17.91 7.44
N PHE A 12 -15.35 17.78 7.40
CA PHE A 12 -16.17 18.85 7.94
C PHE A 12 -15.85 19.03 9.42
N LYS A 13 -15.64 20.28 9.83
CA LYS A 13 -15.34 20.61 11.23
C LYS A 13 -16.40 20.08 12.21
N LYS A 14 -17.65 19.92 11.75
CA LYS A 14 -18.77 19.35 12.52
C LYS A 14 -18.59 17.85 12.84
N ASP A 15 -17.78 17.14 12.06
CA ASP A 15 -17.55 15.70 12.16
C ASP A 15 -16.24 15.37 12.92
N LEU A 16 -15.58 16.38 13.51
CA LEU A 16 -14.34 16.24 14.28
C LEU A 16 -14.56 16.57 15.76
N SER A 17 -13.88 15.84 16.64
CA SER A 17 -13.84 16.17 18.07
C SER A 17 -13.02 17.45 18.34
N ALA A 18 -13.25 18.09 19.48
CA ALA A 18 -12.50 19.30 19.87
C ALA A 18 -10.98 19.05 19.96
N GLU A 19 -10.58 17.84 20.36
CA GLU A 19 -9.17 17.44 20.43
C GLU A 19 -8.56 17.23 19.04
N GLN A 20 -9.29 16.59 18.12
CA GLN A 20 -8.88 16.44 16.72
C GLN A 20 -8.73 17.80 16.03
N ILE A 21 -9.64 18.74 16.30
CA ILE A 21 -9.55 20.12 15.79
C ILE A 21 -8.29 20.81 16.32
N LYS A 22 -8.00 20.69 17.61
CA LYS A 22 -6.81 21.31 18.22
C LYS A 22 -5.51 20.70 17.68
N ALA A 23 -5.47 19.38 17.50
CA ALA A 23 -4.32 18.68 16.91
C ALA A 23 -4.09 19.10 15.44
N ALA A 24 -5.16 19.19 14.64
CA ALA A 24 -5.08 19.66 13.26
C ALA A 24 -4.59 21.13 13.17
N GLN A 25 -5.06 22.00 14.07
CA GLN A 25 -4.59 23.39 14.13
C GLN A 25 -3.11 23.49 14.50
N ALA A 26 -2.65 22.70 15.47
CA ALA A 26 -1.24 22.65 15.86
C ALA A 26 -0.35 22.18 14.69
N HIS A 27 -0.78 21.18 13.92
CA HIS A 27 -0.08 20.70 12.73
C HIS A 27 0.02 21.76 11.62
N LEU A 28 -1.07 22.52 11.38
CA LEU A 28 -1.13 23.58 10.37
C LEU A 28 -0.23 24.80 10.69
N HIS A 29 0.03 25.07 11.97
CA HIS A 29 0.93 26.17 12.36
C HIS A 29 2.41 25.92 12.00
N GLY A 30 2.81 24.68 11.70
CA GLY A 30 4.19 24.29 11.38
C GLY A 30 4.57 24.29 9.89
N HIS A 31 3.60 24.30 8.96
CA HIS A 31 3.86 24.23 7.52
C HIS A 31 3.63 25.59 6.86
N HIS A 32 4.67 26.42 6.82
CA HIS A 32 4.73 27.61 5.99
C HIS A 32 5.90 27.50 5.01
N GLN A 33 5.55 27.62 3.72
CA GLN A 33 6.39 28.04 2.57
C GLN A 33 7.37 27.03 1.97
N ALA A 34 6.91 26.31 0.94
CA ALA A 34 7.72 26.22 -0.27
C ALA A 34 7.59 27.58 -0.98
N GLU A 35 8.72 28.23 -1.31
CA GLU A 35 8.67 29.45 -2.11
C GLU A 35 8.06 29.13 -3.49
N PRO A 36 7.11 29.93 -4.00
CA PRO A 36 6.58 29.74 -5.34
C PRO A 36 7.71 29.92 -6.36
N VAL A 37 7.91 28.90 -7.21
CA VAL A 37 8.86 28.96 -8.32
C VAL A 37 8.41 30.07 -9.27
N LYS A 38 9.22 31.11 -9.44
CA LYS A 38 8.91 32.23 -10.35
C LYS A 38 9.25 31.82 -11.79
N PRO A 39 8.34 31.98 -12.77
CA PRO A 39 8.65 31.77 -14.19
C PRO A 39 9.87 32.60 -14.63
N LEU A 40 10.75 32.07 -15.49
CA LEU A 40 11.87 32.87 -16.03
C LEU A 40 11.40 33.95 -17.00
N ALA A 41 10.15 33.88 -17.48
CA ALA A 41 9.53 34.91 -18.30
C ALA A 41 9.54 36.26 -17.58
N LYS A 42 10.02 37.30 -18.27
CA LYS A 42 10.34 38.63 -17.70
C LYS A 42 9.16 39.26 -16.93
N THR A 43 7.94 39.05 -17.42
CA THR A 43 6.68 39.54 -16.84
C THR A 43 5.54 38.57 -17.17
N VAL A 44 4.67 38.33 -16.19
CA VAL A 44 3.49 37.46 -16.32
C VAL A 44 2.52 37.94 -17.41
N GLU A 45 2.53 39.24 -17.65
CA GLU A 45 1.78 39.97 -18.67
C GLU A 45 2.14 39.56 -20.10
N SER A 46 3.31 38.93 -20.29
CA SER A 46 3.74 38.52 -21.63
C SER A 46 3.03 37.27 -22.14
N PHE A 47 2.45 36.45 -21.26
CA PHE A 47 1.74 35.20 -21.59
C PHE A 47 0.31 35.13 -21.06
N SER A 48 -0.07 35.99 -20.12
CA SER A 48 -1.39 35.96 -19.50
C SER A 48 -1.89 37.35 -19.13
N ARG A 49 -3.21 37.49 -19.02
CA ARG A 49 -3.87 38.69 -18.50
C ARG A 49 -4.62 38.36 -17.22
N ASP A 50 -4.74 39.36 -16.35
CA ASP A 50 -5.73 39.32 -15.28
C ASP A 50 -7.15 39.48 -15.87
N ALA A 51 -8.15 39.11 -15.08
CA ALA A 51 -9.54 39.07 -15.51
C ALA A 51 -10.52 39.27 -14.34
N SER A 52 -11.80 39.50 -14.63
CA SER A 52 -12.81 39.55 -13.57
C SER A 52 -13.01 38.18 -12.91
N ASP A 53 -13.62 38.15 -11.73
CA ASP A 53 -13.92 36.88 -11.05
C ASP A 53 -14.85 36.01 -11.91
N GLU A 54 -15.80 36.61 -12.61
CA GLU A 54 -16.73 35.91 -13.52
C GLU A 54 -15.99 35.26 -14.69
N GLU A 55 -15.05 35.99 -15.31
CA GLU A 55 -14.22 35.44 -16.39
C GLU A 55 -13.32 34.31 -15.88
N LYS A 56 -12.73 34.46 -14.69
CA LYS A 56 -11.89 33.42 -14.06
C LYS A 56 -12.70 32.17 -13.74
N MET A 57 -13.92 32.32 -13.23
CA MET A 57 -14.83 31.20 -12.99
C MET A 57 -15.23 30.50 -14.29
N ALA A 58 -15.52 31.24 -15.36
CA ALA A 58 -15.80 30.67 -16.67
C ALA A 58 -14.59 29.89 -17.23
N TYR A 59 -13.39 30.44 -17.04
CA TYR A 59 -12.15 29.75 -17.43
C TYR A 59 -11.95 28.46 -16.64
N ILE A 60 -12.07 28.49 -15.30
CA ILE A 60 -11.99 27.30 -14.44
C ILE A 60 -13.02 26.25 -14.87
N SER A 61 -14.27 26.64 -15.06
CA SER A 61 -15.35 25.75 -15.49
C SER A 61 -14.99 25.01 -16.77
N LYS A 62 -14.44 25.73 -17.76
CA LYS A 62 -14.00 25.15 -19.02
C LYS A 62 -12.76 24.25 -18.87
N THR A 63 -11.78 24.69 -18.11
CA THR A 63 -10.49 24.00 -17.95
C THR A 63 -10.62 22.70 -17.15
N TYR A 64 -11.40 22.73 -16.07
CA TYR A 64 -11.58 21.60 -15.16
C TYR A 64 -12.85 20.80 -15.43
N GLY A 65 -13.68 21.20 -16.41
CA GLY A 65 -14.93 20.51 -16.75
C GLY A 65 -16.00 20.57 -15.66
N VAL A 66 -15.89 21.48 -14.70
CA VAL A 66 -16.85 21.65 -13.59
C VAL A 66 -17.95 22.64 -13.96
N PRO A 67 -19.21 22.44 -13.54
CA PRO A 67 -20.27 23.42 -13.78
C PRO A 67 -19.93 24.79 -13.17
N LEU A 68 -20.27 25.87 -13.88
CA LEU A 68 -19.97 27.24 -13.42
C LEU A 68 -20.62 27.52 -12.06
N GLU A 69 -21.84 27.04 -11.88
CA GLU A 69 -22.62 27.10 -10.65
C GLU A 69 -22.10 26.20 -9.53
N ALA A 70 -21.07 25.37 -9.75
CA ALA A 70 -20.40 24.59 -8.71
C ALA A 70 -19.18 25.34 -8.12
N ILE A 71 -18.68 26.37 -8.81
CA ILE A 71 -17.52 27.15 -8.36
C ILE A 71 -17.98 28.18 -7.32
N ARG A 72 -17.31 28.22 -6.18
CA ARG A 72 -17.57 29.17 -5.07
C ARG A 72 -16.34 30.01 -4.81
N ILE A 73 -16.55 31.26 -4.43
CA ILE A 73 -15.48 32.13 -3.95
C ILE A 73 -15.49 32.09 -2.42
N SER A 74 -14.36 31.75 -1.81
CA SER A 74 -14.21 31.74 -0.36
C SER A 74 -12.79 32.13 0.04
N ASN A 75 -12.64 33.12 0.92
CA ASN A 75 -11.35 33.53 1.52
C ASN A 75 -10.19 33.75 0.52
N GLY A 76 -10.46 34.31 -0.66
CA GLY A 76 -9.42 34.53 -1.68
C GLY A 76 -9.13 33.33 -2.59
N PHE A 77 -9.98 32.29 -2.55
CA PHE A 77 -9.89 31.10 -3.39
C PHE A 77 -11.16 30.92 -4.23
N PHE A 78 -10.99 30.30 -5.40
CA PHE A 78 -12.06 29.57 -6.08
C PHE A 78 -12.06 28.13 -5.57
N VAL A 79 -13.20 27.64 -5.11
CA VAL A 79 -13.39 26.30 -4.54
C VAL A 79 -14.44 25.56 -5.37
N PHE A 80 -14.13 24.34 -5.80
CA PHE A 80 -15.01 23.49 -6.60
C PHE A 80 -14.73 22.00 -6.28
N GLY A 81 -15.58 21.09 -6.76
CA GLY A 81 -15.36 19.65 -6.59
C GLY A 81 -14.16 19.16 -7.41
N ASN A 82 -13.49 18.09 -6.95
CA ASN A 82 -12.36 17.49 -7.66
C ASN A 82 -12.78 17.11 -9.10
N PRO A 83 -12.11 17.64 -10.13
CA PRO A 83 -12.42 17.37 -11.54
C PRO A 83 -12.29 15.90 -11.95
N ASP A 84 -11.50 15.11 -11.21
CA ASP A 84 -11.27 13.69 -11.49
C ASP A 84 -12.45 12.80 -11.05
N GLN A 85 -13.49 13.39 -10.46
CA GLN A 85 -14.67 12.68 -9.98
C GLN A 85 -15.95 13.25 -10.57
N ALA A 86 -16.96 12.39 -10.72
CA ALA A 86 -18.29 12.84 -11.09
C ALA A 86 -18.82 13.82 -10.03
N TYR A 87 -19.40 14.93 -10.47
CA TYR A 87 -19.96 15.93 -9.57
C TYR A 87 -21.08 15.30 -8.71
N ASP A 88 -20.81 15.14 -7.41
CA ASP A 88 -21.77 14.70 -6.40
C ASP A 88 -22.10 15.88 -5.47
N PRO A 89 -23.33 16.44 -5.50
CA PRO A 89 -23.72 17.52 -4.61
C PRO A 89 -23.85 17.10 -3.13
N THR A 90 -23.74 15.81 -2.81
CA THR A 90 -23.83 15.24 -1.45
C THR A 90 -22.47 14.92 -0.82
N HIS A 91 -21.41 14.84 -1.62
CA HIS A 91 -20.04 14.53 -1.19
C HIS A 91 -19.02 15.37 -1.97
N ILE A 92 -18.24 16.21 -1.30
CA ILE A 92 -17.31 17.15 -1.95
C ILE A 92 -15.88 16.77 -1.60
N HIS A 93 -15.07 16.48 -2.61
CA HIS A 93 -13.61 16.58 -2.54
C HIS A 93 -13.21 17.99 -2.98
N PRO A 94 -12.95 18.93 -2.05
CA PRO A 94 -12.76 20.32 -2.43
C PRO A 94 -11.39 20.53 -3.09
N TYR A 95 -11.39 20.98 -4.34
CA TYR A 95 -10.25 21.54 -5.03
C TYR A 95 -10.30 23.06 -4.89
N ALA A 96 -9.18 23.69 -4.56
CA ALA A 96 -9.12 25.12 -4.28
C ALA A 96 -7.93 25.77 -4.98
N VAL A 97 -8.20 26.84 -5.75
CA VAL A 97 -7.18 27.61 -6.47
C VAL A 97 -7.19 29.05 -5.98
N ARG A 98 -6.02 29.62 -5.69
CA ARG A 98 -5.90 31.03 -5.26
C ARG A 98 -6.35 31.95 -6.37
N LYS A 99 -7.25 32.89 -6.07
CA LYS A 99 -7.78 33.85 -7.05
C LYS A 99 -6.69 34.67 -7.75
N GLU A 100 -5.64 35.00 -7.01
CA GLU A 100 -4.49 35.78 -7.48
C GLU A 100 -3.62 35.03 -8.50
N HIS A 101 -3.67 33.69 -8.50
CA HIS A 101 -2.92 32.85 -9.44
C HIS A 101 -3.72 32.48 -10.68
N VAL A 102 -5.05 32.61 -10.65
CA VAL A 102 -5.90 32.33 -11.82
C VAL A 102 -5.83 33.52 -12.78
N ARG A 103 -5.12 33.31 -13.88
CA ARG A 103 -5.00 34.26 -15.00
C ARG A 103 -5.48 33.61 -16.28
N ILE A 104 -5.84 34.42 -17.28
CA ILE A 104 -6.31 33.93 -18.58
C ILE A 104 -5.14 33.94 -19.56
N PRO A 105 -4.81 32.81 -20.21
CA PRO A 105 -3.78 32.77 -21.25
C PRO A 105 -4.11 33.73 -22.40
N LEU A 106 -3.09 34.41 -22.93
CA LEU A 106 -3.28 35.25 -24.11
C LEU A 106 -3.58 34.39 -25.35
N GLN A 107 -4.56 34.84 -26.14
CA GLN A 107 -4.89 34.27 -27.45
C GLN A 107 -4.46 35.25 -28.54
N THR A 108 -3.43 34.87 -29.30
CA THR A 108 -2.83 35.65 -30.38
C THR A 108 -3.32 35.19 -31.75
N GLY A 109 -4.01 34.04 -31.82
CA GLY A 109 -4.44 33.42 -33.08
C GLY A 109 -3.37 32.56 -33.75
N ASP A 110 -2.17 32.48 -33.15
CA ASP A 110 -1.14 31.51 -33.52
C ASP A 110 -1.25 30.32 -32.58
N ALA A 111 -1.51 29.13 -33.14
CA ALA A 111 -1.82 27.97 -32.33
C ALA A 111 -0.68 27.58 -31.38
N GLU A 112 0.58 27.63 -31.84
CA GLU A 112 1.74 27.28 -31.04
C GLU A 112 1.95 28.28 -29.90
N LEU A 113 1.90 29.58 -30.22
CA LEU A 113 2.07 30.63 -29.21
C LEU A 113 0.96 30.56 -28.14
N ASP A 114 -0.28 30.31 -28.55
CA ASP A 114 -1.42 30.18 -27.64
C ASP A 114 -1.24 28.99 -26.69
N PHE A 115 -0.73 27.86 -27.20
CA PHE A 115 -0.39 26.71 -26.35
C PHE A 115 0.73 27.03 -25.35
N LEU A 116 1.80 27.70 -25.80
CA LEU A 116 2.88 28.09 -24.90
C LEU A 116 2.39 29.08 -23.84
N ASN A 117 1.48 29.99 -24.19
CA ASN A 117 0.83 30.89 -23.22
C ASN A 117 0.03 30.11 -22.19
N GLU A 118 -0.74 29.12 -22.64
CA GLU A 118 -1.53 28.25 -21.78
C GLU A 118 -0.66 27.45 -20.80
N LEU A 119 0.45 26.88 -21.28
CA LEU A 119 1.41 26.14 -20.46
C LEU A 119 1.97 27.00 -19.33
N TYR A 120 2.48 28.20 -19.64
CA TYR A 120 3.03 29.11 -18.63
C TYR A 120 1.96 29.61 -17.64
N THR A 121 0.76 29.87 -18.13
CA THR A 121 -0.36 30.32 -17.27
C THR A 121 -0.83 29.20 -16.34
N THR A 122 -0.87 27.97 -16.84
CA THR A 122 -1.20 26.76 -16.07
C THR A 122 -0.17 26.54 -14.96
N ALA A 123 1.12 26.57 -15.30
CA ALA A 123 2.20 26.46 -14.34
C ALA A 123 2.10 27.49 -13.21
N LEU A 124 1.90 28.76 -13.58
CA LEU A 124 1.73 29.85 -12.61
C LEU A 124 0.52 29.63 -11.70
N ARG A 125 -0.61 29.17 -12.26
CA ARG A 125 -1.83 28.90 -11.50
C ARG A 125 -1.59 27.84 -10.42
N ASP A 126 -0.95 26.76 -10.83
CA ASP A 126 -0.76 25.57 -9.99
C ASP A 126 0.50 25.66 -9.12
N GLY A 127 1.26 26.75 -9.22
CA GLY A 127 2.47 26.98 -8.43
C GLY A 127 3.62 26.04 -8.78
N VAL A 128 3.57 25.43 -9.97
CA VAL A 128 4.60 24.53 -10.50
C VAL A 128 5.45 25.25 -11.52
N SER A 129 6.58 24.67 -11.86
CA SER A 129 7.40 25.21 -12.94
C SER A 129 6.79 24.94 -14.31
N PRO A 130 6.79 25.92 -15.24
CA PRO A 130 6.45 25.66 -16.63
C PRO A 130 7.44 24.70 -17.30
N TYR A 131 8.64 24.56 -16.79
CA TYR A 131 9.69 23.73 -17.38
C TYR A 131 9.53 22.24 -17.03
N SER A 132 8.89 21.95 -15.89
CA SER A 132 8.62 20.58 -15.43
C SER A 132 7.27 20.02 -15.89
N LEU A 133 6.39 20.84 -16.47
CA LEU A 133 5.08 20.39 -16.95
C LEU A 133 5.22 19.40 -18.12
N GLN A 134 4.60 18.24 -17.95
CA GLN A 134 4.47 17.23 -19.01
C GLN A 134 3.11 17.36 -19.70
N VAL A 135 3.02 16.85 -20.92
CA VAL A 135 1.77 16.79 -21.67
C VAL A 135 1.52 15.35 -22.11
N GLU A 136 0.42 14.77 -21.65
CA GLU A 136 -0.02 13.42 -21.97
C GLU A 136 -1.45 13.45 -22.49
N ASN A 137 -1.71 12.81 -23.63
CA ASN A 137 -3.04 12.65 -24.20
C ASN A 137 -3.85 13.98 -24.29
N GLY A 138 -3.16 15.09 -24.60
CA GLY A 138 -3.79 16.42 -24.69
C GLY A 138 -4.13 17.05 -23.33
N SER A 139 -3.49 16.63 -22.25
CA SER A 139 -3.62 17.21 -20.91
C SER A 139 -2.26 17.55 -20.33
N PHE A 140 -2.15 18.67 -19.60
CA PHE A 140 -1.01 18.93 -18.73
C PHE A 140 -1.06 17.96 -17.55
N VAL A 141 0.08 17.32 -17.27
CA VAL A 141 0.27 16.46 -16.11
C VAL A 141 0.85 17.32 -15.00
N ILE A 142 0.08 17.50 -13.93
CA ILE A 142 0.55 18.17 -12.71
C ILE A 142 0.89 17.06 -11.71
N PRO A 143 2.18 16.77 -11.47
CA PRO A 143 2.56 15.75 -10.52
C PRO A 143 2.28 16.21 -9.08
N HIS A 144 1.62 15.35 -8.29
CA HIS A 144 1.16 15.62 -6.93
C HIS A 144 1.49 14.45 -5.99
N GLY A 145 2.74 14.37 -5.56
CA GLY A 145 3.21 13.37 -4.60
C GLY A 145 3.07 11.94 -5.13
N ASP A 146 1.98 11.26 -4.72
CA ASP A 146 1.68 9.86 -5.05
C ASP A 146 0.72 9.68 -6.24
N HIS A 147 0.20 10.77 -6.82
CA HIS A 147 -0.66 10.73 -8.00
C HIS A 147 -0.46 11.97 -8.89
N ASN A 148 -1.10 11.98 -10.06
CA ASN A 148 -1.05 13.11 -11.00
C ASN A 148 -2.46 13.70 -11.17
N HIS A 149 -2.55 15.03 -11.32
CA HIS A 149 -3.74 15.67 -11.84
C HIS A 149 -3.57 15.95 -13.34
N TYR A 150 -4.66 15.77 -14.10
CA TYR A 150 -4.66 15.97 -15.54
C TYR A 150 -5.52 17.17 -15.89
N ILE A 151 -4.91 18.19 -16.48
CA ILE A 151 -5.59 19.43 -16.87
C ILE A 151 -5.65 19.51 -18.37
N LYS A 152 -6.85 19.35 -18.94
CA LYS A 152 -7.03 19.32 -20.39
C LYS A 152 -6.52 20.60 -21.06
N VAL A 153 -5.67 20.43 -22.07
CA VAL A 153 -5.19 21.50 -22.93
C VAL A 153 -6.37 22.05 -23.74
N GLN A 154 -6.59 23.36 -23.65
CA GLN A 154 -7.71 24.06 -24.29
C GLN A 154 -7.35 24.58 -25.68
N THR A 155 -6.07 24.81 -25.93
CA THR A 155 -5.54 25.26 -27.21
C THR A 155 -5.26 24.09 -28.16
N LYS A 156 -5.26 24.35 -29.47
CA LYS A 156 -4.99 23.32 -30.50
C LYS A 156 -3.51 23.21 -30.89
N GLY A 157 -2.63 23.94 -30.20
CA GLY A 157 -1.23 24.10 -30.59
C GLY A 157 -0.26 23.08 -30.06
N TYR A 158 -0.69 22.19 -29.15
CA TYR A 158 0.24 21.31 -28.44
C TYR A 158 1.04 20.40 -29.38
N GLU A 159 0.43 19.88 -30.45
CA GLU A 159 1.13 19.04 -31.45
C GLU A 159 2.21 19.82 -32.20
N VAL A 160 1.92 21.09 -32.53
CA VAL A 160 2.86 21.98 -33.22
C VAL A 160 4.02 22.33 -32.29
N ALA A 161 3.71 22.68 -31.03
CA ALA A 161 4.72 22.96 -30.02
C ALA A 161 5.61 21.75 -29.72
N LEU A 162 5.06 20.53 -29.66
CA LEU A 162 5.84 19.30 -29.49
C LEU A 162 6.78 19.06 -30.67
N LYS A 163 6.32 19.28 -31.90
CA LYS A 163 7.13 19.14 -33.11
C LYS A 163 8.25 20.17 -33.18
N ASN A 164 7.99 21.40 -32.75
CA ASN A 164 8.93 22.52 -32.82
C ASN A 164 9.79 22.65 -31.54
N LYS A 165 9.58 21.79 -30.54
CA LYS A 165 10.31 21.81 -29.27
C LYS A 165 11.81 21.70 -29.53
N ILE A 166 12.57 22.65 -28.99
CA ILE A 166 14.04 22.54 -28.98
C ILE A 166 14.40 21.31 -28.13
N PRO A 167 15.23 20.38 -28.64
CA PRO A 167 15.68 19.22 -27.88
C PRO A 167 16.28 19.64 -26.53
N ALA A 168 16.12 18.79 -25.52
CA ALA A 168 16.78 19.00 -24.24
C ALA A 168 18.28 19.21 -24.47
N LEU A 169 18.88 20.18 -23.77
CA LEU A 169 20.31 20.46 -23.87
C LEU A 169 21.09 19.24 -23.37
N GLN A 170 21.53 18.42 -24.32
CA GLN A 170 22.36 17.26 -24.03
C GLN A 170 23.83 17.67 -24.11
N SER A 171 24.61 17.15 -23.19
CA SER A 171 26.03 17.42 -23.09
C SER A 171 26.77 16.11 -22.90
N ASN A 172 27.86 15.93 -23.64
CA ASN A 172 28.76 14.84 -23.33
C ASN A 172 29.29 15.05 -21.91
N TYR A 173 29.22 14.01 -21.09
CA TYR A 173 29.74 14.07 -19.74
C TYR A 173 31.23 14.43 -19.77
N GLN A 174 31.60 15.45 -18.99
CA GLN A 174 32.99 15.88 -18.79
C GLN A 174 33.30 15.80 -17.30
N PRO A 175 34.34 15.04 -16.89
CA PRO A 175 34.72 14.96 -15.48
C PRO A 175 35.23 16.32 -15.00
N GLY A 176 34.84 16.70 -13.78
CA GLY A 176 35.28 17.95 -13.17
C GLY A 176 34.36 18.44 -12.06
N ALA A 177 34.76 19.53 -11.42
CA ALA A 177 33.94 20.18 -10.40
C ALA A 177 32.69 20.84 -11.01
N PHE A 178 31.64 20.95 -10.20
CA PHE A 178 30.42 21.67 -10.54
C PHE A 178 30.30 22.93 -9.66
N ASP A 179 30.06 24.05 -10.31
CA ASP A 179 29.76 25.36 -9.73
C ASP A 179 28.47 25.88 -10.36
N GLU A 180 27.38 25.75 -9.61
CA GLU A 180 26.03 26.15 -10.03
C GLU A 180 25.97 27.62 -10.43
N ALA A 181 26.63 28.51 -9.69
CA ALA A 181 26.54 29.95 -9.92
C ALA A 181 27.14 30.33 -11.27
N THR A 182 28.29 29.74 -11.63
CA THR A 182 28.92 29.98 -12.93
C THR A 182 28.04 29.52 -14.09
N VAL A 183 27.42 28.34 -13.98
CA VAL A 183 26.55 27.82 -15.04
C VAL A 183 25.26 28.64 -15.13
N GLN A 184 24.64 28.97 -13.99
CA GLN A 184 23.43 29.80 -13.95
C GLN A 184 23.67 31.20 -14.54
N ASN A 185 24.82 31.83 -14.25
CA ASN A 185 25.18 33.11 -14.85
C ASN A 185 25.25 33.04 -16.39
N LYS A 186 25.74 31.93 -16.95
CA LYS A 186 25.74 31.74 -18.41
C LYS A 186 24.33 31.54 -18.96
N VAL A 187 23.45 30.82 -18.26
CA VAL A 187 22.03 30.69 -18.63
C VAL A 187 21.36 32.06 -18.63
N ASP A 188 21.56 32.86 -17.59
CA ASP A 188 20.97 34.20 -17.47
C ASP A 188 21.48 35.15 -18.56
N GLN A 189 22.78 35.06 -18.90
CA GLN A 189 23.36 35.77 -20.04
C GLN A 189 22.65 35.38 -21.35
N LEU A 190 22.53 34.09 -21.65
CA LEU A 190 21.90 33.61 -22.89
C LEU A 190 20.42 34.00 -22.97
N LEU A 191 19.69 33.98 -21.84
CA LEU A 191 18.32 34.47 -21.77
C LEU A 191 18.22 35.97 -22.06
N ALA A 192 19.16 36.77 -21.56
CA ALA A 192 19.18 38.20 -21.82
C ALA A 192 19.47 38.50 -23.30
N GLU A 193 20.45 37.79 -23.88
CA GLU A 193 20.82 37.90 -25.28
C GLU A 193 19.68 37.44 -26.21
N SER A 194 19.05 36.29 -25.93
CA SER A 194 17.95 35.77 -26.74
C SER A 194 16.79 36.76 -26.82
N ARG A 195 16.47 37.44 -25.72
CA ARG A 195 15.39 38.44 -25.66
C ARG A 195 15.62 39.62 -26.58
N GLU A 196 16.87 40.01 -26.81
CA GLU A 196 17.19 41.07 -27.77
C GLU A 196 17.12 40.55 -29.20
N VAL A 197 17.68 39.35 -29.46
CA VAL A 197 17.69 38.72 -30.79
C VAL A 197 16.28 38.40 -31.29
N TYR A 198 15.40 37.93 -30.41
CA TYR A 198 14.04 37.45 -30.73
C TYR A 198 12.92 38.35 -30.22
N LYS A 199 13.18 39.64 -29.96
CA LYS A 199 12.18 40.60 -29.44
C LYS A 199 10.88 40.66 -30.26
N ASP A 200 10.97 40.46 -31.58
CA ASP A 200 9.84 40.47 -32.50
C ASP A 200 9.38 39.06 -32.91
N LYS A 201 9.91 38.01 -32.27
CA LYS A 201 9.68 36.58 -32.58
C LYS A 201 9.28 35.81 -31.31
N PRO A 202 8.05 36.01 -30.81
CA PRO A 202 7.62 35.51 -29.49
C PRO A 202 7.64 33.98 -29.36
N ILE A 203 7.40 33.24 -30.45
CA ILE A 203 7.46 31.76 -30.45
C ILE A 203 8.90 31.30 -30.21
N SER A 204 9.85 31.77 -31.02
CA SER A 204 11.26 31.41 -30.87
C SER A 204 11.81 31.79 -29.50
N GLN A 205 11.46 32.98 -28.99
CA GLN A 205 11.86 33.39 -27.64
C GLN A 205 11.32 32.44 -26.56
N ARG A 206 10.05 32.02 -26.63
CA ARG A 206 9.48 31.08 -25.66
C ARG A 206 10.08 29.68 -25.74
N GLN A 207 10.38 29.20 -26.95
CA GLN A 207 11.04 27.91 -27.14
C GLN A 207 12.43 27.91 -26.46
N ILE A 208 13.18 29.01 -26.60
CA ILE A 208 14.49 29.19 -25.95
C ILE A 208 14.33 29.27 -24.43
N GLU A 209 13.36 30.04 -23.93
CA GLU A 209 13.07 30.14 -22.49
C GLU A 209 12.69 28.79 -21.89
N LEU A 210 11.89 27.98 -22.61
CA LEU A 210 11.55 26.62 -22.19
C LEU A 210 12.79 25.71 -22.13
N ALA A 211 13.63 25.72 -23.15
CA ALA A 211 14.81 24.86 -23.20
C ALA A 211 15.85 25.22 -22.12
N LEU A 212 16.15 26.51 -21.96
CA LEU A 212 17.08 26.99 -20.93
C LEU A 212 16.51 26.85 -19.51
N GLY A 213 15.20 27.02 -19.34
CA GLY A 213 14.52 26.76 -18.07
C GLY A 213 14.57 25.28 -17.68
N GLN A 214 14.24 24.38 -18.62
CA GLN A 214 14.37 22.92 -18.42
C GLN A 214 15.79 22.52 -18.04
N PHE A 215 16.78 23.09 -18.73
CA PHE A 215 18.18 22.88 -18.39
C PHE A 215 18.52 23.32 -16.96
N SER A 216 18.12 24.54 -16.56
CA SER A 216 18.37 25.08 -15.22
C SER A 216 17.74 24.22 -14.13
N GLU A 217 16.50 23.75 -14.32
CA GLU A 217 15.81 22.91 -13.35
C GLU A 217 16.43 21.52 -13.22
N ASN A 218 16.73 20.88 -14.34
CA ASN A 218 17.36 19.58 -14.33
C ASN A 218 18.74 19.65 -13.65
N MET A 219 19.53 20.69 -13.96
CA MET A 219 20.83 20.94 -13.33
C MET A 219 20.70 21.12 -11.80
N LYS A 220 19.71 21.89 -11.34
CA LYS A 220 19.47 22.12 -9.90
C LYS A 220 18.96 20.88 -9.18
N LYS A 221 18.12 20.09 -9.85
CA LYS A 221 17.58 18.84 -9.32
C LYS A 221 18.69 17.79 -9.16
N LEU A 222 19.55 17.66 -10.18
CA LEU A 222 20.68 16.76 -10.16
C LEU A 222 21.79 17.29 -11.07
N SER A 223 22.96 17.57 -10.50
CA SER A 223 24.14 18.03 -11.24
C SER A 223 24.80 16.87 -11.98
N THR A 224 24.36 16.62 -13.21
CA THR A 224 24.75 15.50 -14.08
C THR A 224 26.07 15.71 -14.84
N ASN A 225 26.66 16.91 -14.79
CA ASN A 225 27.91 17.24 -15.46
C ASN A 225 28.75 18.26 -14.67
N SER A 226 30.01 18.42 -15.05
CA SER A 226 30.88 19.48 -14.53
C SER A 226 30.51 20.86 -15.09
N THR A 227 31.04 21.92 -14.48
CA THR A 227 30.91 23.29 -15.01
C THR A 227 31.39 23.38 -16.45
N ALA A 228 32.52 22.74 -16.79
CA ALA A 228 33.05 22.76 -18.15
C ALA A 228 32.09 22.06 -19.15
N GLY A 229 31.54 20.90 -18.77
CA GLY A 229 30.58 20.18 -19.60
C GLY A 229 29.30 20.97 -19.85
N TYR A 230 28.77 21.63 -18.81
CA TYR A 230 27.59 22.49 -18.95
C TYR A 230 27.84 23.74 -19.79
N LEU A 231 28.96 24.42 -19.60
CA LEU A 231 29.30 25.60 -20.40
C LEU A 231 29.50 25.25 -21.88
N ALA A 232 30.07 24.09 -22.19
CA ALA A 232 30.19 23.60 -23.56
C ALA A 232 28.82 23.35 -24.21
N ALA A 233 27.87 22.80 -23.44
CA ALA A 233 26.50 22.57 -23.92
C ALA A 233 25.76 23.89 -24.19
N LEU A 234 25.92 24.87 -23.29
CA LEU A 234 25.31 26.20 -23.42
C LEU A 234 25.92 26.99 -24.59
N ASP A 235 27.23 26.87 -24.84
CA ASP A 235 27.88 27.46 -26.01
C ASP A 235 27.39 26.85 -27.34
N LEU A 236 27.17 25.53 -27.36
CA LEU A 236 26.59 24.86 -28.52
C LEU A 236 25.13 25.29 -28.75
N PHE A 237 24.33 25.36 -27.67
CA PHE A 237 22.95 25.83 -27.72
C PHE A 237 22.86 27.25 -28.28
N ASP A 238 23.72 28.14 -27.80
CA ASP A 238 23.83 29.52 -28.28
C ASP A 238 24.04 29.56 -29.81
N LYS A 239 25.06 28.85 -30.29
CA LYS A 239 25.40 28.79 -31.72
C LYS A 239 24.35 28.11 -32.59
N GLN A 240 23.46 27.30 -32.01
CA GLN A 240 22.40 26.62 -32.77
C GLN A 240 21.08 27.38 -32.78
N TYR A 241 20.75 28.06 -31.67
CA TYR A 241 19.40 28.57 -31.42
C TYR A 241 19.32 30.05 -31.07
N ILE A 242 20.43 30.70 -30.71
CA ILE A 242 20.45 32.13 -30.37
C ILE A 242 21.27 32.92 -31.40
N HIS A 243 22.59 32.79 -31.37
CA HIS A 243 23.50 33.38 -32.34
C HIS A 243 23.85 32.39 -33.45
N VAL A 244 22.82 31.97 -34.19
CA VAL A 244 22.89 30.87 -35.18
C VAL A 244 24.13 30.97 -36.08
N ASP A 245 25.03 29.99 -35.94
CA ASP A 245 26.22 29.78 -36.76
C ASP A 245 25.98 28.58 -37.68
N SER A 246 25.80 28.83 -38.98
CA SER A 246 25.51 27.79 -39.97
C SER A 246 26.64 26.78 -40.16
N SER A 247 27.84 27.03 -39.63
CA SER A 247 28.96 26.08 -39.66
C SER A 247 28.87 25.01 -38.55
N VAL A 248 28.09 25.27 -37.49
CA VAL A 248 27.90 24.36 -36.36
C VAL A 248 26.89 23.30 -36.72
N LYS A 249 27.35 22.05 -36.77
CA LYS A 249 26.47 20.89 -36.96
C LYS A 249 25.95 20.39 -35.60
N PRO A 250 24.75 19.79 -35.56
CA PRO A 250 24.30 19.03 -34.40
C PRO A 250 25.35 17.99 -34.00
N THR A 251 25.65 17.89 -32.72
CA THR A 251 26.57 16.86 -32.22
C THR A 251 25.95 15.48 -32.44
N GLU A 252 26.65 14.61 -33.16
CA GLU A 252 26.27 13.19 -33.22
C GLU A 252 26.60 12.54 -31.88
N ILE A 253 25.56 12.05 -31.22
CA ILE A 253 25.64 11.42 -29.91
C ILE A 253 25.90 9.93 -30.11
N SER A 254 26.94 9.37 -29.49
CA SER A 254 27.24 7.93 -29.61
C SER A 254 26.14 7.08 -28.96
N PRO A 255 26.00 5.78 -29.32
CA PRO A 255 25.06 4.89 -28.63
C PRO A 255 25.26 4.86 -27.11
N LEU A 256 26.51 4.90 -26.66
CA LEU A 256 26.88 4.95 -25.25
C LEU A 256 26.42 6.25 -24.57
N ASP A 257 26.59 7.40 -25.23
CA ASP A 257 26.12 8.69 -24.72
C ASP A 257 24.59 8.72 -24.61
N LYS A 258 23.88 8.15 -25.60
CA LYS A 258 22.41 8.01 -25.56
C LYS A 258 21.96 7.16 -24.38
N LYS A 259 22.61 6.02 -24.15
CA LYS A 259 22.31 5.14 -23.02
C LYS A 259 22.56 5.83 -21.68
N TYR A 260 23.72 6.46 -21.52
CA TYR A 260 24.04 7.25 -20.32
C TYR A 260 22.97 8.32 -20.05
N GLN A 261 22.57 9.08 -21.07
CA GLN A 261 21.57 10.13 -20.92
C GLN A 261 20.19 9.56 -20.55
N ALA A 262 19.77 8.46 -21.16
CA ALA A 262 18.51 7.79 -20.82
C ALA A 262 18.49 7.34 -19.35
N LEU A 263 19.60 6.81 -18.84
CA LEU A 263 19.72 6.40 -17.44
C LEU A 263 19.74 7.60 -16.48
N VAL A 264 20.40 8.69 -16.84
CA VAL A 264 20.33 9.95 -16.10
C VAL A 264 18.90 10.48 -16.03
N ASP A 265 18.16 10.47 -17.14
CA ASP A 265 16.77 10.90 -17.19
C ASP A 265 15.86 9.99 -16.33
N LYS A 266 16.13 8.68 -16.32
CA LYS A 266 15.45 7.71 -15.46
C LYS A 266 15.71 7.95 -13.97
N ILE A 267 16.96 8.22 -13.57
CA ILE A 267 17.31 8.60 -12.18
C ILE A 267 16.63 9.92 -11.78
N ASN A 268 16.56 10.89 -12.69
CA ASN A 268 15.88 12.15 -12.41
C ASN A 268 14.38 11.95 -12.19
N THR A 269 13.76 11.01 -12.90
CA THR A 269 12.31 10.78 -12.86
C THR A 269 11.89 9.90 -11.67
N LEU A 270 12.60 8.80 -11.42
CA LEU A 270 12.28 7.88 -10.32
C LEU A 270 12.62 8.48 -8.95
N ASP A 271 11.82 8.20 -7.93
CA ASP A 271 12.13 8.56 -6.54
C ASP A 271 13.09 7.54 -5.91
N THR A 272 14.32 7.46 -6.41
CA THR A 272 15.28 6.44 -5.96
C THR A 272 15.71 6.64 -4.49
N ASP A 273 15.68 7.88 -4.00
CA ASP A 273 16.10 8.23 -2.64
C ASP A 273 15.18 7.60 -1.58
N ALA A 274 13.86 7.59 -1.80
CA ALA A 274 12.88 6.96 -0.91
C ALA A 274 13.08 5.43 -0.78
N TYR A 275 13.73 4.81 -1.76
CA TYR A 275 14.01 3.37 -1.81
C TYR A 275 15.45 3.03 -1.40
N GLY A 276 16.15 3.95 -0.73
CA GLY A 276 17.52 3.70 -0.25
C GLY A 276 18.57 3.60 -1.36
N LEU A 277 18.28 4.16 -2.54
CA LEU A 277 19.22 4.29 -3.66
C LEU A 277 19.47 5.77 -3.96
N PRO A 278 20.43 6.41 -3.28
CA PRO A 278 20.65 7.84 -3.43
C PRO A 278 20.95 8.23 -4.88
N LYS A 279 20.24 9.23 -5.42
CA LYS A 279 20.43 9.67 -6.82
C LYS A 279 21.88 10.02 -7.13
N LYS A 280 22.57 10.63 -6.16
CA LYS A 280 23.98 11.01 -6.26
C LYS A 280 24.90 9.80 -6.44
N ASP A 281 24.62 8.70 -5.75
CA ASP A 281 25.45 7.49 -5.81
C ASP A 281 25.22 6.75 -7.13
N LEU A 282 23.96 6.67 -7.58
CA LEU A 282 23.62 6.12 -8.89
C LEU A 282 24.25 6.93 -10.03
N LEU A 283 24.20 8.27 -9.94
CA LEU A 283 24.84 9.13 -10.92
C LEU A 283 26.36 8.97 -10.94
N ALA A 284 27.01 8.90 -9.77
CA ALA A 284 28.45 8.66 -9.68
C ALA A 284 28.82 7.32 -10.36
N GLN A 285 28.07 6.25 -10.11
CA GLN A 285 28.26 4.96 -10.78
C GLN A 285 28.10 5.06 -12.30
N LEU A 286 27.06 5.76 -12.80
CA LEU A 286 26.89 5.98 -14.24
C LEU A 286 28.07 6.75 -14.85
N GLN A 287 28.57 7.78 -14.16
CA GLN A 287 29.68 8.60 -14.62
C GLN A 287 30.99 7.80 -14.66
N GLU A 288 31.25 6.98 -13.64
CA GLU A 288 32.40 6.06 -13.60
C GLU A 288 32.34 5.05 -14.76
N ASN A 289 31.20 4.39 -14.95
CA ASN A 289 30.98 3.45 -16.05
C ASN A 289 31.12 4.14 -17.41
N LYS A 290 30.60 5.37 -17.54
CA LYS A 290 30.72 6.16 -18.78
C LYS A 290 32.17 6.51 -19.11
N LEU A 291 32.97 6.88 -18.12
CA LEU A 291 34.40 7.17 -18.29
C LEU A 291 35.20 5.90 -18.62
N ALA A 292 34.84 4.77 -18.01
CA ALA A 292 35.45 3.48 -18.27
C ALA A 292 35.03 2.84 -19.61
N GLN A 293 34.02 3.41 -20.29
CA GLN A 293 33.33 2.78 -21.42
C GLN A 293 32.75 1.40 -21.07
N ASP A 294 32.33 1.22 -19.82
CA ASP A 294 31.77 -0.03 -19.31
C ASP A 294 30.28 -0.12 -19.60
N GLU A 295 29.94 -0.70 -20.76
CA GLU A 295 28.54 -0.93 -21.15
C GLU A 295 27.81 -1.87 -20.20
N ALA A 296 28.49 -2.90 -19.68
CA ALA A 296 27.92 -3.87 -18.75
C ALA A 296 27.61 -3.23 -17.39
N GLY A 297 28.47 -2.31 -16.93
CA GLY A 297 28.20 -1.48 -15.76
C GLY A 297 26.96 -0.60 -15.94
N LEU A 298 26.76 -0.02 -17.13
CA LEU A 298 25.54 0.73 -17.45
C LEU A 298 24.30 -0.17 -17.50
N ASP A 299 24.41 -1.37 -18.10
CA ASP A 299 23.34 -2.39 -18.09
C ASP A 299 22.93 -2.78 -16.66
N ALA A 300 23.90 -2.93 -15.76
CA ALA A 300 23.62 -3.28 -14.36
C ALA A 300 22.86 -2.17 -13.63
N VAL A 301 23.18 -0.89 -13.89
CA VAL A 301 22.42 0.24 -13.34
C VAL A 301 21.02 0.31 -13.96
N GLU A 302 20.90 0.06 -15.26
CA GLU A 302 19.60 0.00 -15.97
C GLU A 302 18.68 -1.06 -15.36
N ALA A 303 19.16 -2.29 -15.22
CA ALA A 303 18.41 -3.40 -14.63
C ALA A 303 17.99 -3.11 -13.17
N LYS A 304 18.83 -2.42 -12.41
CA LYS A 304 18.49 -1.98 -11.04
C LYS A 304 17.38 -0.94 -11.03
N LEU A 305 17.42 0.04 -11.94
CA LEU A 305 16.37 1.06 -12.07
C LEU A 305 15.06 0.47 -12.60
N GLU A 306 15.12 -0.54 -13.48
CA GLU A 306 13.94 -1.29 -13.93
C GLU A 306 13.30 -2.08 -12.79
N ALA A 307 14.09 -2.83 -12.03
CA ALA A 307 13.58 -3.56 -10.88
C ALA A 307 12.98 -2.63 -9.81
N LEU A 308 13.55 -1.43 -9.64
CA LEU A 308 13.00 -0.41 -8.76
C LEU A 308 11.65 0.10 -9.28
N GLN A 309 11.57 0.41 -10.56
CA GLN A 309 10.34 0.89 -11.17
C GLN A 309 9.21 -0.15 -11.03
N ASP A 310 9.50 -1.41 -11.33
CA ASP A 310 8.55 -2.52 -11.12
C ASP A 310 8.08 -2.61 -9.66
N PHE A 311 9.02 -2.47 -8.71
CA PHE A 311 8.74 -2.51 -7.29
C PHE A 311 7.90 -1.30 -6.83
N ASN A 312 8.18 -0.11 -7.35
CA ASN A 312 7.39 1.10 -7.08
C ASN A 312 5.97 1.00 -7.64
N ASP A 313 5.84 0.54 -8.89
CA ASP A 313 4.55 0.50 -9.59
C ASP A 313 3.62 -0.57 -9.01
N ARG A 314 4.17 -1.66 -8.45
CA ARG A 314 3.41 -2.83 -7.97
C ARG A 314 4.00 -3.40 -6.67
N THR A 315 4.21 -2.57 -5.64
CA THR A 315 4.94 -2.97 -4.41
C THR A 315 4.40 -4.24 -3.76
N GLY A 316 3.08 -4.40 -3.61
CA GLY A 316 2.50 -5.61 -3.02
C GLY A 316 2.77 -6.86 -3.85
N VAL A 317 2.49 -6.82 -5.15
CA VAL A 317 2.67 -7.96 -6.07
C VAL A 317 4.14 -8.36 -6.17
N THR A 318 5.03 -7.39 -6.41
CA THR A 318 6.47 -7.64 -6.52
C THR A 318 7.06 -8.16 -5.21
N THR A 319 6.58 -7.69 -4.05
CA THR A 319 6.99 -8.25 -2.76
C THR A 319 6.65 -9.73 -2.66
N VAL A 320 5.46 -10.15 -3.06
CA VAL A 320 5.06 -11.56 -3.08
C VAL A 320 5.90 -12.38 -4.06
N GLU A 321 6.24 -11.82 -5.23
CA GLU A 321 7.16 -12.46 -6.17
C GLU A 321 8.56 -12.69 -5.57
N TYR A 322 9.07 -11.72 -4.78
CA TYR A 322 10.32 -11.90 -4.03
C TYR A 322 10.21 -12.95 -2.93
N ILE A 323 9.09 -13.01 -2.19
CA ILE A 323 8.84 -14.09 -1.21
C ILE A 323 8.89 -15.44 -1.91
N LYS A 324 8.18 -15.60 -3.04
CA LYS A 324 8.20 -16.83 -3.84
C LYS A 324 9.60 -17.18 -4.29
N TYR A 325 10.31 -16.23 -4.89
CA TYR A 325 11.66 -16.43 -5.41
C TYR A 325 12.61 -16.89 -4.30
N PHE A 326 12.66 -16.18 -3.18
CA PHE A 326 13.52 -16.54 -2.06
C PHE A 326 13.14 -17.88 -1.44
N TYR A 327 11.84 -18.13 -1.22
CA TYR A 327 11.34 -19.40 -0.70
C TYR A 327 11.75 -20.60 -1.58
N GLN A 328 11.66 -20.48 -2.90
CA GLN A 328 12.03 -21.56 -3.82
C GLN A 328 13.53 -21.87 -3.84
N HIS A 329 14.38 -20.90 -3.47
CA HIS A 329 15.84 -21.07 -3.43
C HIS A 329 16.38 -21.42 -2.04
N LEU A 330 15.54 -21.39 -0.99
CA LEU A 330 15.95 -21.63 0.40
C LEU A 330 16.59 -23.02 0.64
N SER A 331 16.18 -24.01 -0.15
CA SER A 331 16.70 -25.39 -0.08
C SER A 331 17.81 -25.67 -1.10
N ASP A 332 18.25 -24.68 -1.86
CA ASP A 332 19.28 -24.87 -2.87
C ASP A 332 20.66 -25.00 -2.21
N GLY A 333 21.27 -26.19 -2.36
CA GLY A 333 22.56 -26.53 -1.74
C GLY A 333 23.76 -25.70 -2.23
N ARG A 334 23.57 -24.83 -3.23
CA ARG A 334 24.59 -23.88 -3.70
C ARG A 334 24.67 -22.61 -2.85
N LEU A 335 23.65 -22.32 -2.04
CA LEU A 335 23.68 -21.18 -1.12
C LEU A 335 24.50 -21.55 0.11
N ASN A 336 25.53 -20.75 0.42
CA ASN A 336 26.22 -20.87 1.70
C ASN A 336 25.32 -20.41 2.86
N ASP A 337 25.68 -20.79 4.10
CA ASP A 337 24.88 -20.49 5.29
C ASP A 337 24.59 -18.99 5.49
N THR A 338 25.51 -18.11 5.09
CA THR A 338 25.32 -16.66 5.23
C THR A 338 24.23 -16.15 4.29
N LEU A 339 24.34 -16.48 3.01
CA LEU A 339 23.35 -16.10 2.00
C LEU A 339 22.00 -16.75 2.29
N ARG A 340 21.99 -18.03 2.69
CA ARG A 340 20.77 -18.74 3.04
C ARG A 340 20.03 -18.11 4.22
N ASN A 341 20.75 -17.70 5.27
CA ASN A 341 20.15 -16.98 6.39
C ASN A 341 19.62 -15.60 5.98
N LYS A 342 20.32 -14.89 5.10
CA LYS A 342 19.85 -13.60 4.55
C LYS A 342 18.55 -13.78 3.76
N VAL A 343 18.50 -14.78 2.88
CA VAL A 343 17.30 -15.19 2.12
C VAL A 343 16.15 -15.53 3.08
N ALA A 344 16.39 -16.35 4.09
CA ALA A 344 15.37 -16.72 5.08
C ALA A 344 14.81 -15.52 5.86
N ASN A 345 15.69 -14.63 6.32
CA ASN A 345 15.30 -13.41 7.04
C ASN A 345 14.48 -12.45 6.19
N LEU A 346 14.85 -12.27 4.92
CA LEU A 346 14.06 -11.46 3.98
C LEU A 346 12.72 -12.10 3.69
N THR A 347 12.68 -13.40 3.36
CA THR A 347 11.41 -14.14 3.18
C THR A 347 10.48 -13.95 4.37
N TRP A 348 11.00 -14.09 5.59
CA TRP A 348 10.24 -13.90 6.82
C TRP A 348 9.72 -12.47 6.96
N THR A 349 10.59 -11.48 6.80
CA THR A 349 10.24 -10.05 6.93
C THR A 349 9.18 -9.64 5.92
N LEU A 350 9.35 -10.04 4.66
CA LEU A 350 8.40 -9.74 3.58
C LEU A 350 7.06 -10.44 3.83
N TYR A 351 7.08 -11.71 4.25
CA TYR A 351 5.88 -12.44 4.63
C TYR A 351 5.13 -11.73 5.76
N GLN A 352 5.81 -11.37 6.86
CA GLN A 352 5.18 -10.67 7.97
C GLN A 352 4.53 -9.34 7.54
N SER A 353 5.13 -8.66 6.58
CA SER A 353 4.55 -7.45 6.00
C SER A 353 3.30 -7.73 5.17
N GLN A 354 3.32 -8.75 4.31
CA GLN A 354 2.21 -9.08 3.41
C GLN A 354 1.04 -9.77 4.13
N SER A 355 1.31 -10.51 5.21
CA SER A 355 0.30 -11.13 6.07
C SER A 355 -0.21 -10.20 7.17
N PHE A 356 0.20 -8.94 7.18
CA PHE A 356 -0.18 -7.92 8.18
C PHE A 356 0.20 -8.28 9.63
N LEU A 357 1.11 -9.24 9.83
CA LEU A 357 1.67 -9.56 11.15
C LEU A 357 2.56 -8.43 11.69
N LYS A 358 3.25 -7.71 10.80
CA LYS A 358 4.14 -6.60 11.17
C LYS A 358 4.23 -5.55 10.08
N ALA A 359 3.90 -4.30 10.42
CA ALA A 359 4.11 -3.17 9.53
C ALA A 359 5.61 -2.97 9.24
N THR A 360 5.98 -2.99 7.96
CA THR A 360 7.36 -2.88 7.48
C THR A 360 7.43 -1.83 6.36
N ASP A 361 8.44 -0.97 6.41
CA ASP A 361 8.74 -0.01 5.34
C ASP A 361 9.46 -0.74 4.20
N LEU A 362 8.67 -1.28 3.26
CA LEU A 362 9.17 -2.08 2.14
C LEU A 362 10.10 -1.29 1.21
N ASN A 363 9.92 0.03 1.11
CA ASN A 363 10.75 0.86 0.24
C ASN A 363 12.22 0.82 0.67
N LYS A 364 12.47 0.88 1.98
CA LYS A 364 13.84 0.81 2.53
C LYS A 364 14.50 -0.55 2.39
N LEU A 365 13.72 -1.62 2.18
CA LEU A 365 14.26 -2.97 1.99
C LEU A 365 14.65 -3.26 0.54
N PHE A 366 14.21 -2.44 -0.42
CA PHE A 366 14.47 -2.67 -1.84
C PHE A 366 15.95 -2.94 -2.17
N PRO A 367 16.94 -2.16 -1.68
CA PRO A 367 18.35 -2.41 -2.00
C PRO A 367 18.83 -3.78 -1.52
N GLU A 368 18.40 -4.19 -0.32
CA GLU A 368 18.78 -5.47 0.28
C GLU A 368 18.10 -6.64 -0.44
N ILE A 369 16.82 -6.52 -0.79
CA ILE A 369 16.07 -7.50 -1.56
C ILE A 369 16.73 -7.71 -2.92
N TYR A 370 16.94 -6.63 -3.67
CA TYR A 370 17.52 -6.69 -5.01
C TYR A 370 18.94 -7.28 -4.98
N GLN A 371 19.78 -6.83 -4.05
CA GLN A 371 21.14 -7.35 -3.90
C GLN A 371 21.15 -8.83 -3.53
N THR A 372 20.26 -9.27 -2.63
CA THR A 372 20.15 -10.69 -2.24
C THR A 372 19.70 -11.56 -3.41
N LYS A 373 18.78 -11.08 -4.24
CA LYS A 373 18.39 -11.77 -5.47
C LYS A 373 19.59 -11.98 -6.39
N LEU A 374 20.41 -10.94 -6.63
CA LEU A 374 21.62 -11.06 -7.45
C LEU A 374 22.64 -12.05 -6.85
N GLU A 375 22.82 -12.03 -5.53
CA GLU A 375 23.69 -12.98 -4.82
C GLU A 375 23.21 -14.43 -4.99
N VAL A 376 21.90 -14.67 -4.95
CA VAL A 376 21.30 -15.98 -5.22
C VAL A 376 21.52 -16.38 -6.68
N GLU A 377 21.23 -15.49 -7.64
CA GLU A 377 21.43 -15.74 -9.08
C GLU A 377 22.89 -16.08 -9.41
N GLU A 378 23.84 -15.45 -8.72
CA GLU A 378 25.25 -15.77 -8.88
C GLU A 378 25.61 -17.12 -8.23
N ALA A 379 25.11 -17.39 -7.03
CA ALA A 379 25.37 -18.65 -6.33
C ALA A 379 24.87 -19.87 -7.14
N VAL A 380 23.70 -19.76 -7.77
CA VAL A 380 23.11 -20.86 -8.55
C VAL A 380 23.81 -21.13 -9.88
N LYS A 381 24.74 -20.27 -10.33
CA LYS A 381 25.58 -20.58 -11.51
C LYS A 381 26.65 -21.63 -11.22
N ASN A 382 26.99 -21.83 -9.94
CA ASN A 382 28.02 -22.79 -9.52
C ASN A 382 27.51 -24.24 -9.57
N GLU A 383 28.45 -25.18 -9.58
CA GLU A 383 28.14 -26.61 -9.44
C GLU A 383 27.53 -26.91 -8.07
N SER A 384 26.54 -27.81 -8.04
CA SER A 384 25.85 -28.19 -6.81
C SER A 384 26.81 -28.91 -5.86
N VAL A 385 26.88 -28.44 -4.62
CA VAL A 385 27.63 -29.09 -3.56
C VAL A 385 26.62 -29.85 -2.69
N ALA A 386 26.92 -31.12 -2.37
CA ALA A 386 26.13 -31.90 -1.43
C ALA A 386 26.34 -31.35 -0.01
N HIS A 387 25.57 -30.33 0.36
CA HIS A 387 25.54 -29.77 1.71
C HIS A 387 24.14 -29.91 2.29
N LYS A 388 24.04 -30.41 3.53
CA LYS A 388 22.76 -30.42 4.25
C LYS A 388 22.48 -28.98 4.70
N PRO A 389 21.34 -28.37 4.32
CA PRO A 389 21.03 -27.01 4.73
C PRO A 389 21.00 -26.86 6.25
N SER A 390 21.56 -25.77 6.77
CA SER A 390 21.47 -25.38 8.18
C SER A 390 20.02 -25.08 8.61
N GLU A 391 19.75 -24.87 9.89
CA GLU A 391 18.45 -24.31 10.31
C GLU A 391 18.43 -22.79 10.12
N THR A 392 17.25 -22.21 9.88
CA THR A 392 17.03 -20.77 9.71
C THR A 392 15.95 -20.23 10.64
N ILE A 393 15.71 -18.91 10.56
CA ILE A 393 14.57 -18.27 11.22
C ILE A 393 13.22 -18.88 10.80
N LEU A 394 13.10 -19.36 9.55
CA LEU A 394 11.85 -19.95 9.08
C LEU A 394 11.56 -21.31 9.71
N ASP A 395 12.60 -22.04 10.09
CA ASP A 395 12.50 -23.35 10.74
C ASP A 395 12.21 -23.22 12.25
N THR A 396 12.50 -22.04 12.85
CA THR A 396 12.44 -21.82 14.30
C THR A 396 11.29 -20.93 14.76
N GLU A 397 10.94 -19.89 14.00
CA GLU A 397 9.80 -19.01 14.29
C GLU A 397 8.47 -19.72 14.04
N LYS A 398 7.41 -19.29 14.73
CA LYS A 398 6.07 -19.89 14.63
C LYS A 398 4.97 -18.88 14.29
N VAL A 399 3.99 -19.33 13.52
CA VAL A 399 2.73 -18.63 13.22
C VAL A 399 1.59 -19.61 13.45
N ASP A 400 0.68 -19.29 14.36
CA ASP A 400 -0.48 -20.13 14.69
C ASP A 400 -0.14 -21.61 14.91
N GLY A 401 0.95 -21.87 15.65
CA GLY A 401 1.43 -23.21 15.99
C GLY A 401 2.32 -23.88 14.93
N HIS A 402 2.29 -23.41 13.68
CA HIS A 402 3.10 -23.92 12.57
C HIS A 402 4.45 -23.22 12.48
N SER A 403 5.43 -23.84 11.83
CA SER A 403 6.68 -23.15 11.51
C SER A 403 6.41 -21.96 10.57
N ALA A 404 7.23 -20.90 10.67
CA ALA A 404 7.17 -19.78 9.75
C ALA A 404 7.36 -20.22 8.30
N LYS A 405 8.16 -21.26 8.05
CA LYS A 405 8.34 -21.88 6.73
C LYS A 405 7.03 -22.44 6.15
N THR A 406 6.29 -23.19 6.95
CA THR A 406 4.98 -23.75 6.57
C THR A 406 3.94 -22.64 6.35
N ALA A 407 3.95 -21.61 7.20
CA ALA A 407 3.06 -20.46 7.05
C ALA A 407 3.33 -19.68 5.74
N VAL A 408 4.60 -19.52 5.36
CA VAL A 408 5.00 -18.94 4.07
C VAL A 408 4.56 -19.84 2.91
N TYR A 409 4.72 -21.16 3.04
CA TYR A 409 4.29 -22.12 2.01
C TYR A 409 2.78 -22.03 1.71
N GLU A 410 1.93 -22.12 2.74
CA GLU A 410 0.48 -22.08 2.55
C GLU A 410 0.02 -20.71 2.02
N PHE A 411 0.66 -19.62 2.44
CA PHE A 411 0.44 -18.29 1.86
C PHE A 411 0.73 -18.26 0.37
N LEU A 412 1.89 -18.79 -0.06
CA LEU A 412 2.27 -18.81 -1.47
C LEU A 412 1.40 -19.76 -2.30
N LYS A 413 1.04 -20.92 -1.75
CA LYS A 413 0.15 -21.91 -2.38
C LYS A 413 -1.26 -21.37 -2.62
N GLY A 414 -1.74 -20.47 -1.75
CA GLY A 414 -2.99 -19.75 -1.98
C GLY A 414 -2.95 -18.78 -3.17
N LEU A 415 -1.76 -18.40 -3.63
CA LEU A 415 -1.53 -17.42 -4.70
C LEU A 415 -0.99 -18.03 -6.00
N TYR A 416 -0.34 -19.19 -5.93
CA TYR A 416 0.37 -19.81 -7.04
C TYR A 416 0.17 -21.33 -7.07
N ASP A 417 -0.18 -21.85 -8.25
CA ASP A 417 -0.41 -23.29 -8.47
C ASP A 417 0.90 -24.11 -8.59
N ASP A 418 2.03 -23.45 -8.82
CA ASP A 418 3.32 -24.06 -9.17
C ASP A 418 4.34 -24.11 -8.00
N ILE A 419 3.88 -23.97 -6.76
CA ILE A 419 4.74 -24.06 -5.58
C ILE A 419 5.02 -25.52 -5.25
N LYS A 420 6.31 -25.90 -5.26
CA LYS A 420 6.75 -27.25 -4.87
C LYS A 420 6.27 -27.55 -3.44
N PRO A 421 5.70 -28.74 -3.18
CA PRO A 421 5.34 -29.17 -1.83
C PRO A 421 6.55 -29.05 -0.91
N GLU A 422 6.32 -28.55 0.31
CA GLU A 422 7.35 -28.53 1.34
C GLU A 422 7.81 -29.97 1.63
N GLU A 423 9.12 -30.24 1.59
CA GLU A 423 9.66 -31.42 2.26
C GLU A 423 9.47 -31.19 3.76
N GLN A 424 8.41 -31.79 4.34
CA GLN A 424 8.10 -31.69 5.77
C GLN A 424 9.34 -32.06 6.58
N SER A 425 9.95 -31.04 7.19
CA SER A 425 11.08 -31.19 8.09
C SER A 425 10.54 -31.22 9.52
N ASN A 426 10.16 -32.40 9.99
CA ASN A 426 9.81 -32.60 11.39
C ASN A 426 11.06 -32.41 12.27
N HIS A 427 11.05 -31.43 13.17
CA HIS A 427 12.14 -31.21 14.13
C HIS A 427 12.02 -32.17 15.31
N VAL A 428 10.79 -32.57 15.63
CA VAL A 428 10.47 -33.57 16.64
C VAL A 428 10.49 -34.97 16.04
N ARG A 429 11.13 -35.90 16.75
CA ARG A 429 11.14 -37.32 16.36
C ARG A 429 9.82 -37.97 16.75
N LYS A 430 9.30 -38.88 15.92
CA LYS A 430 8.07 -39.64 16.20
C LYS A 430 8.10 -40.28 17.61
N GLY A 431 9.23 -40.87 18.00
CA GLY A 431 9.40 -41.47 19.33
C GLY A 431 9.25 -40.49 20.50
N GLN A 432 9.53 -39.19 20.31
CA GLN A 432 9.32 -38.18 21.34
C GLN A 432 7.83 -37.85 21.52
N VAL A 433 7.07 -37.79 20.43
CA VAL A 433 5.61 -37.62 20.49
C VAL A 433 4.94 -38.86 21.10
N GLU A 434 5.42 -40.05 20.76
CA GLU A 434 4.97 -41.33 21.36
C GLU A 434 5.17 -41.34 22.89
N GLU A 435 6.30 -40.84 23.37
CA GLU A 435 6.59 -40.75 24.81
C GLU A 435 5.60 -39.81 25.52
N PHE A 436 5.33 -38.64 24.95
CA PHE A 436 4.37 -37.70 25.52
C PHE A 436 2.92 -38.23 25.48
N LEU A 437 2.53 -38.94 24.42
CA LEU A 437 1.21 -39.57 24.32
C LEU A 437 1.03 -40.71 25.32
N THR A 438 2.08 -41.50 25.55
CA THR A 438 2.08 -42.54 26.58
C THR A 438 1.88 -41.92 27.96
N LYS A 439 2.61 -40.83 28.24
CA LYS A 439 2.46 -40.08 29.49
C LYS A 439 1.07 -39.46 29.66
N ALA A 440 0.46 -38.99 28.57
CA ALA A 440 -0.89 -38.45 28.59
C ALA A 440 -1.91 -39.55 28.94
N GLU A 441 -1.79 -40.74 28.33
CA GLU A 441 -2.64 -41.90 28.63
C GLU A 441 -2.53 -42.34 30.10
N GLU A 442 -1.31 -42.38 30.65
CA GLU A 442 -1.07 -42.70 32.06
C GLU A 442 -1.68 -41.68 33.03
N LEU A 443 -1.59 -40.39 32.69
CA LEU A 443 -2.14 -39.32 33.52
C LEU A 443 -3.68 -39.27 33.45
N VAL A 444 -4.28 -39.50 32.28
CA VAL A 444 -5.75 -39.56 32.14
C VAL A 444 -6.35 -40.63 33.05
N ALA A 445 -5.66 -41.76 33.27
CA ALA A 445 -6.13 -42.80 34.18
C ALA A 445 -6.31 -42.31 35.64
N GLN A 446 -5.64 -41.22 36.02
CA GLN A 446 -5.69 -40.63 37.37
C GLN A 446 -6.83 -39.62 37.56
N VAL A 447 -7.50 -39.21 36.48
CA VAL A 447 -8.69 -38.34 36.52
C VAL A 447 -9.87 -39.12 37.10
N LYS A 448 -10.59 -38.51 38.04
CA LYS A 448 -11.70 -39.13 38.79
C LYS A 448 -13.07 -38.86 38.18
N GLU A 449 -13.25 -37.71 37.55
CA GLU A 449 -14.50 -37.38 36.88
C GLU A 449 -14.64 -38.17 35.57
N GLU A 450 -15.51 -39.19 35.56
CA GLU A 450 -15.64 -40.15 34.45
C GLU A 450 -15.95 -39.49 33.09
N GLY A 451 -16.73 -38.41 33.07
CA GLY A 451 -17.03 -37.68 31.82
C GLY A 451 -15.81 -36.95 31.24
N VAL A 452 -15.07 -36.24 32.09
CA VAL A 452 -13.83 -35.54 31.71
C VAL A 452 -12.74 -36.55 31.34
N LYS A 453 -12.64 -37.64 32.09
CA LYS A 453 -11.73 -38.76 31.81
C LYS A 453 -11.98 -39.37 30.43
N ALA A 454 -13.24 -39.65 30.08
CA ALA A 454 -13.60 -40.19 28.78
C ALA A 454 -13.23 -39.22 27.64
N SER A 455 -13.54 -37.93 27.79
CA SER A 455 -13.21 -36.91 26.80
C SER A 455 -11.70 -36.78 26.58
N LEU A 456 -10.90 -36.75 27.64
CA LEU A 456 -9.45 -36.67 27.54
C LEU A 456 -8.84 -37.95 26.95
N ALA A 457 -9.39 -39.12 27.27
CA ALA A 457 -8.96 -40.39 26.69
C ALA A 457 -9.23 -40.46 25.17
N ASP A 458 -10.39 -39.95 24.72
CA ASP A 458 -10.71 -39.87 23.30
C ASP A 458 -9.77 -38.90 22.57
N GLU A 459 -9.38 -37.78 23.20
CA GLU A 459 -8.41 -36.85 22.63
C GLU A 459 -7.02 -37.49 22.48
N VAL A 460 -6.54 -38.22 23.50
CA VAL A 460 -5.28 -39.02 23.40
C VAL A 460 -5.37 -40.03 22.25
N LYS A 461 -6.50 -40.72 22.11
CA LYS A 461 -6.72 -41.71 21.05
C LYS A 461 -6.68 -41.07 19.66
N ASN A 462 -7.29 -39.90 19.50
CA ASN A 462 -7.27 -39.15 18.23
C ASN A 462 -5.87 -38.69 17.86
N LEU A 463 -5.09 -38.20 18.82
CA LEU A 463 -3.70 -37.79 18.60
C LEU A 463 -2.78 -38.98 18.25
N LYS A 464 -3.00 -40.16 18.87
CA LYS A 464 -2.32 -41.40 18.47
C LYS A 464 -2.65 -41.80 17.03
N ALA A 465 -3.92 -41.74 16.64
CA ALA A 465 -4.33 -42.05 15.28
C ALA A 465 -3.72 -41.07 14.25
N ALA A 466 -3.55 -39.80 14.62
CA ALA A 466 -2.89 -38.81 13.78
C ALA A 466 -1.37 -39.06 13.64
N LEU A 467 -0.70 -39.54 14.69
CA LEU A 467 0.73 -39.91 14.67
C LEU A 467 1.06 -41.10 13.76
N ASP A 468 0.08 -41.98 13.51
CA ASP A 468 0.25 -43.16 12.67
C ASP A 468 0.08 -42.91 11.17
N LYS A 469 -0.25 -41.68 10.77
CA LYS A 469 -0.27 -41.29 9.37
C LYS A 469 1.16 -41.19 8.82
N GLU A 470 1.36 -41.58 7.55
CA GLU A 470 2.68 -41.52 6.89
C GLU A 470 3.19 -40.08 6.71
N ASP A 471 2.28 -39.11 6.64
CA ASP A 471 2.50 -37.66 6.48
C ASP A 471 2.21 -36.86 7.76
N ALA A 472 2.33 -37.49 8.93
CA ALA A 472 2.05 -36.85 10.21
C ALA A 472 2.98 -35.65 10.48
N ASP A 473 2.39 -34.49 10.76
CA ASP A 473 3.10 -33.30 11.27
C ASP A 473 3.48 -33.54 12.74
N LEU A 474 4.74 -33.92 12.98
CA LEU A 474 5.22 -34.28 14.30
C LEU A 474 5.41 -33.06 15.19
N ASP A 475 5.64 -31.88 14.61
CA ASP A 475 5.83 -30.64 15.36
C ASP A 475 4.47 -30.09 15.85
N GLU A 476 3.43 -30.18 15.03
CA GLU A 476 2.04 -29.90 15.41
C GLU A 476 1.57 -30.89 16.48
N LEU A 477 1.73 -32.20 16.23
CA LEU A 477 1.34 -33.23 17.19
C LEU A 477 2.06 -33.08 18.52
N ASN A 478 3.36 -32.77 18.51
CA ASN A 478 4.09 -32.50 19.74
C ASN A 478 3.50 -31.32 20.52
N THR A 479 3.08 -30.26 19.84
CA THR A 479 2.43 -29.09 20.46
C THR A 479 1.08 -29.48 21.07
N GLN A 480 0.22 -30.15 20.30
CA GLN A 480 -1.11 -30.58 20.75
C GLN A 480 -1.03 -31.52 21.97
N VAL A 481 -0.06 -32.45 21.97
CA VAL A 481 0.14 -33.38 23.09
C VAL A 481 0.66 -32.66 24.33
N GLN A 482 1.53 -31.67 24.21
CA GLN A 482 1.97 -30.88 25.37
C GLN A 482 0.85 -30.04 25.99
N ASP A 483 -0.01 -29.44 25.17
CA ASP A 483 -1.20 -28.73 25.65
C ASP A 483 -2.20 -29.66 26.32
N LEU A 484 -2.37 -30.87 25.78
CA LEU A 484 -3.18 -31.91 26.40
C LEU A 484 -2.60 -32.33 27.77
N LEU A 485 -1.30 -32.59 27.86
CA LEU A 485 -0.62 -32.91 29.13
C LEU A 485 -0.80 -31.82 30.18
N LYS A 486 -0.74 -30.54 29.78
CA LYS A 486 -0.98 -29.40 30.66
C LYS A 486 -2.42 -29.40 31.17
N ARG A 487 -3.41 -29.60 30.28
CA ARG A 487 -4.83 -29.69 30.64
C ARG A 487 -5.10 -30.85 31.60
N ILE A 488 -4.60 -32.06 31.31
CA ILE A 488 -4.76 -33.23 32.19
C ILE A 488 -4.17 -32.96 33.58
N SER A 489 -2.95 -32.40 33.63
CA SER A 489 -2.27 -32.08 34.89
C SER A 489 -3.08 -31.09 35.72
N GLN A 490 -3.64 -30.07 35.08
CA GLN A 490 -4.47 -29.07 35.75
C GLN A 490 -5.80 -29.66 36.25
N THR A 491 -6.43 -30.55 35.49
CA THR A 491 -7.63 -31.29 35.92
C THR A 491 -7.35 -32.12 37.18
N ILE A 492 -6.28 -32.93 37.17
CA ILE A 492 -5.90 -33.76 38.33
C ILE A 492 -5.59 -32.88 39.55
N GLN A 493 -4.91 -31.76 39.34
CA GLN A 493 -4.62 -30.80 40.40
C GLN A 493 -5.91 -30.21 40.98
N ASN A 494 -6.84 -29.77 40.13
CA ASN A 494 -8.13 -29.24 40.56
C ASN A 494 -8.95 -30.28 41.33
N GLU A 495 -9.01 -31.53 40.86
CA GLU A 495 -9.69 -32.61 41.58
C GLU A 495 -9.07 -32.90 42.95
N ARG A 496 -7.74 -32.83 43.05
CA ARG A 496 -7.02 -33.00 44.32
C ARG A 496 -7.27 -31.84 45.27
N GLU A 497 -7.28 -30.61 44.76
CA GLU A 497 -7.61 -29.43 45.54
C GLU A 497 -9.06 -29.45 46.01
N ASN A 498 -10.00 -29.90 45.17
CA ASN A 498 -11.42 -30.04 45.49
C ASN A 498 -11.67 -31.18 46.48
N ALA A 499 -10.90 -32.26 46.43
CA ALA A 499 -10.97 -33.33 47.44
C ALA A 499 -10.58 -32.87 48.86
N ASN A 500 -9.89 -31.74 49.00
CA ASN A 500 -9.54 -31.12 50.28
C ASN A 500 -10.56 -30.06 50.75
N GLN A 501 -11.63 -29.81 49.99
CA GLN A 501 -12.65 -28.85 50.34
C GLN A 501 -13.76 -29.47 51.19
N ASP A 502 -14.41 -28.63 52.00
CA ASP A 502 -15.60 -29.03 52.78
C ASP A 502 -16.69 -29.58 51.82
N PRO A 503 -17.15 -30.84 51.99
CA PRO A 503 -18.18 -31.44 51.16
C PRO A 503 -19.46 -30.61 51.05
N GLU A 504 -19.79 -29.82 52.08
CA GLU A 504 -20.94 -28.90 52.02
C GLU A 504 -20.73 -27.75 51.03
N VAL A 505 -19.49 -27.29 50.87
CA VAL A 505 -19.12 -26.21 49.94
C VAL A 505 -19.20 -26.71 48.50
N LEU A 506 -18.76 -27.95 48.23
CA LEU A 506 -18.91 -28.59 46.93
C LEU A 506 -20.37 -28.80 46.55
N VAL A 507 -21.19 -29.31 47.48
CA VAL A 507 -22.64 -29.48 47.26
C VAL A 507 -23.32 -28.13 47.04
N LEU A 508 -22.93 -27.09 47.79
CA LEU A 508 -23.44 -25.74 47.59
C LEU A 508 -23.05 -25.21 46.22
N TYR A 509 -21.78 -25.29 45.84
CA TYR A 509 -21.28 -24.88 44.52
C TYR A 509 -22.07 -25.55 43.39
N GLN A 510 -22.24 -26.88 43.45
CA GLN A 510 -23.00 -27.61 42.43
C GLN A 510 -24.47 -27.18 42.35
N LYS A 511 -25.10 -26.93 43.50
CA LYS A 511 -26.49 -26.41 43.53
C LYS A 511 -26.60 -25.03 42.90
N LEU A 512 -25.61 -24.17 43.14
CA LEU A 512 -25.57 -22.83 42.55
C LEU A 512 -25.28 -22.89 41.05
N TYR A 513 -24.35 -23.73 40.62
CA TYR A 513 -24.08 -23.99 39.20
C TYR A 513 -25.34 -24.42 38.46
N ASN A 514 -26.07 -25.39 39.00
CA ASN A 514 -27.34 -25.84 38.43
C ASN A 514 -28.40 -24.71 38.45
N GLY A 515 -28.36 -23.83 39.46
CA GLY A 515 -29.22 -22.65 39.54
C GLY A 515 -28.93 -21.60 38.47
N VAL A 516 -27.65 -21.34 38.16
CA VAL A 516 -27.25 -20.42 37.09
C VAL A 516 -27.60 -21.00 35.72
N ILE A 517 -27.38 -22.31 35.49
CA ILE A 517 -27.86 -22.99 34.28
C ILE A 517 -29.38 -22.87 34.12
N ALA A 518 -30.15 -23.07 35.21
CA ALA A 518 -31.60 -22.95 35.15
C ALA A 518 -32.06 -21.52 34.77
N LEU A 519 -31.32 -20.49 35.16
CA LEU A 519 -31.58 -19.11 34.71
C LEU A 519 -31.28 -18.92 33.23
N HIS A 520 -30.15 -19.47 32.75
CA HIS A 520 -29.79 -19.45 31.35
C HIS A 520 -30.89 -20.10 30.49
N THR A 521 -31.30 -21.32 30.85
CA THR A 521 -32.39 -22.04 30.16
C THR A 521 -33.72 -21.29 30.26
N TYR A 522 -34.01 -20.64 31.38
CA TYR A 522 -35.23 -19.81 31.50
C TYR A 522 -35.22 -18.64 30.52
N LEU A 523 -34.08 -17.96 30.34
CA LEU A 523 -33.96 -16.87 29.36
C LEU A 523 -34.10 -17.39 27.93
N GLU A 524 -33.49 -18.52 27.58
CA GLU A 524 -33.66 -19.16 26.26
C GLU A 524 -35.13 -19.46 25.95
N MET A 525 -35.87 -20.00 26.94
CA MET A 525 -37.28 -20.35 26.77
C MET A 525 -38.24 -19.16 26.75
N ASN A 526 -37.80 -17.98 27.21
CA ASN A 526 -38.65 -16.79 27.36
C ASN A 526 -38.15 -15.57 26.55
N ASN A 527 -37.29 -15.80 25.53
CA ASN A 527 -36.70 -14.76 24.67
C ASN A 527 -35.99 -13.65 25.46
N GLY A 528 -35.09 -14.04 26.36
CA GLY A 528 -34.23 -13.10 27.10
C GLY A 528 -33.38 -12.21 26.18
N SER A 529 -33.07 -10.99 26.64
CA SER A 529 -32.20 -10.08 25.89
C SER A 529 -30.72 -10.42 26.07
N ASP A 530 -29.85 -9.98 25.16
CA ASP A 530 -28.39 -10.15 25.27
C ASP A 530 -27.86 -9.62 26.61
N ALA A 531 -28.39 -8.48 27.09
CA ALA A 531 -28.05 -7.90 28.38
C ALA A 531 -28.50 -8.75 29.58
N ASP A 532 -29.56 -9.57 29.44
CA ASP A 532 -29.96 -10.52 30.47
C ASP A 532 -29.04 -11.76 30.47
N PHE A 533 -28.57 -12.20 29.29
CA PHE A 533 -27.57 -13.26 29.17
C PHE A 533 -26.21 -12.86 29.75
N GLU A 534 -25.73 -11.63 29.48
CA GLU A 534 -24.50 -11.10 30.08
C GLU A 534 -24.54 -11.11 31.62
N LYS A 535 -25.70 -10.85 32.22
CA LYS A 535 -25.87 -10.94 33.68
C LYS A 535 -25.75 -12.37 34.19
N VAL A 536 -26.22 -13.37 33.43
CA VAL A 536 -26.07 -14.79 33.78
C VAL A 536 -24.62 -15.25 33.59
N ASP A 537 -23.93 -14.79 32.55
CA ASP A 537 -22.52 -15.08 32.33
C ASP A 537 -21.64 -14.52 33.45
N ALA A 538 -21.92 -13.29 33.90
CA ALA A 538 -21.26 -12.71 35.06
C ALA A 538 -21.47 -13.54 36.36
N LEU A 539 -22.58 -14.27 36.49
CA LEU A 539 -22.79 -15.18 37.61
C LEU A 539 -21.94 -16.45 37.49
N PHE A 540 -21.68 -16.96 36.27
CA PHE A 540 -20.74 -18.08 36.07
C PHE A 540 -19.31 -17.68 36.45
N ASP A 541 -18.88 -16.47 36.08
CA ASP A 541 -17.55 -15.96 36.45
C ASP A 541 -17.41 -15.82 37.98
N LYS A 542 -18.41 -15.21 38.62
CA LYS A 542 -18.45 -15.08 40.08
C LYS A 542 -18.52 -16.42 40.79
N LEU A 543 -19.26 -17.38 40.25
CA LEU A 543 -19.35 -18.73 40.77
C LEU A 543 -17.98 -19.41 40.75
N SER A 544 -17.31 -19.39 39.59
CA SER A 544 -15.97 -19.93 39.41
C SER A 544 -14.96 -19.32 40.39
N ALA A 545 -14.98 -17.98 40.53
CA ALA A 545 -14.11 -17.26 41.47
C ALA A 545 -14.40 -17.59 42.95
N ALA A 546 -15.66 -17.82 43.30
CA ALA A 546 -16.11 -18.15 44.66
C ALA A 546 -16.01 -19.65 44.99
N SER A 547 -15.57 -20.50 44.06
CA SER A 547 -15.64 -21.98 44.14
C SER A 547 -15.10 -22.63 45.42
N LYS A 548 -14.29 -21.90 46.20
CA LYS A 548 -13.69 -22.39 47.46
C LYS A 548 -14.13 -21.64 48.72
N ASP A 549 -14.95 -20.59 48.58
CA ASP A 549 -15.36 -19.69 49.66
C ASP A 549 -16.86 -19.84 49.96
N LYS A 550 -17.18 -20.47 51.10
CA LYS A 550 -18.55 -20.71 51.55
C LYS A 550 -19.36 -19.42 51.71
N GLN A 551 -18.75 -18.34 52.20
CA GLN A 551 -19.46 -17.07 52.38
C GLN A 551 -19.72 -16.39 51.05
N ALA A 552 -18.75 -16.40 50.13
CA ALA A 552 -18.93 -15.87 48.79
C ALA A 552 -19.99 -16.66 48.00
N LEU A 553 -20.01 -17.99 48.11
CA LEU A 553 -21.06 -18.81 47.48
C LEU A 553 -22.45 -18.55 48.07
N LEU A 554 -22.56 -18.35 49.39
CA LEU A 554 -23.83 -17.97 50.01
C LEU A 554 -24.31 -16.58 49.57
N ALA A 555 -23.40 -15.62 49.39
CA ALA A 555 -23.74 -14.32 48.83
C ALA A 555 -24.20 -14.43 47.37
N LEU A 556 -23.51 -15.25 46.58
CA LEU A 556 -23.88 -15.52 45.19
C LEU A 556 -25.24 -16.23 45.08
N ALA A 557 -25.58 -17.10 46.03
CA ALA A 557 -26.90 -17.73 46.12
C ALA A 557 -28.02 -16.68 46.22
N GLN A 558 -27.80 -15.61 46.99
CA GLN A 558 -28.77 -14.52 47.12
C GLN A 558 -28.88 -13.72 45.81
N GLU A 559 -27.77 -13.52 45.10
CA GLU A 559 -27.74 -12.83 43.81
C GLU A 559 -28.49 -13.63 42.73
N ILE A 560 -28.26 -14.95 42.65
CA ILE A 560 -28.97 -15.88 41.76
C ILE A 560 -30.49 -15.83 42.03
N VAL A 561 -30.91 -15.86 43.30
CA VAL A 561 -32.34 -15.78 43.65
C VAL A 561 -32.93 -14.43 43.28
N SER A 562 -32.20 -13.34 43.51
CA SER A 562 -32.66 -11.98 43.17
C SER A 562 -32.81 -11.80 41.66
N LEU A 563 -31.85 -12.31 40.88
CA LEU A 563 -31.89 -12.23 39.43
C LEU A 563 -33.00 -13.12 38.85
N ASN A 564 -33.23 -14.30 39.43
CA ASN A 564 -34.40 -15.13 39.08
C ASN A 564 -35.72 -14.38 39.28
N GLN A 565 -35.87 -13.68 40.41
CA GLN A 565 -37.05 -12.88 40.67
C GLN A 565 -37.19 -11.71 39.69
N GLU A 566 -36.08 -11.06 39.32
CA GLU A 566 -36.06 -10.03 38.27
C GLU A 566 -36.57 -10.60 36.94
N PHE A 567 -36.05 -11.73 36.48
CA PHE A 567 -36.47 -12.35 35.22
C PHE A 567 -37.94 -12.79 35.23
N GLN A 568 -38.39 -13.42 36.30
CA GLN A 568 -39.78 -13.83 36.46
C GLN A 568 -40.74 -12.64 36.49
N SER A 569 -40.31 -11.49 37.02
CA SER A 569 -41.13 -10.27 37.07
C SER A 569 -41.28 -9.55 35.72
N LYS A 570 -40.43 -9.87 34.74
CA LYS A 570 -40.50 -9.30 33.38
C LYS A 570 -41.53 -10.00 32.48
N VAL A 571 -42.06 -11.15 32.90
CA VAL A 571 -43.09 -11.90 32.14
C VAL A 571 -44.49 -11.34 32.44
N LYS A 572 -45.15 -10.77 31.42
CA LYS A 572 -46.58 -10.36 31.49
C LYS A 572 -47.52 -11.58 31.36
N PRO A 573 -48.73 -11.56 31.97
CA PRO A 573 -49.72 -12.62 31.77
C PRO A 573 -50.22 -12.60 30.32
N ALA A 574 -50.26 -13.77 29.69
CA ALA A 574 -50.89 -13.95 28.39
C ALA A 574 -52.41 -13.75 28.50
N GLU A 575 -52.96 -12.82 27.71
CA GLU A 575 -54.39 -12.66 27.52
C GLU A 575 -55.00 -13.95 26.96
N ALA A 576 -56.16 -14.30 27.51
CA ALA A 576 -56.91 -15.50 27.20
C ALA A 576 -57.38 -15.51 25.73
N SER A 577 -57.10 -16.62 25.07
CA SER A 577 -57.68 -17.00 23.79
C SER A 577 -59.22 -17.05 23.87
N THR A 578 -59.90 -16.32 23.00
CA THR A 578 -61.27 -16.64 22.59
C THR A 578 -61.31 -16.94 21.09
N GLU A 579 -61.89 -18.10 20.82
CA GLU A 579 -62.15 -18.74 19.53
C GLU A 579 -62.84 -17.82 18.51
N THR A 580 -62.55 -18.03 17.21
CA THR A 580 -63.60 -18.45 16.26
C THR A 580 -63.03 -18.95 14.94
N ALA A 581 -63.63 -20.05 14.47
CA ALA A 581 -63.36 -20.77 13.24
C ALA A 581 -63.97 -20.10 11.99
N ASN A 582 -63.44 -20.46 10.81
CA ASN A 582 -64.12 -20.79 9.53
C ASN A 582 -63.02 -20.86 8.44
N LYS A 583 -62.68 -22.01 7.84
CA LYS A 583 -63.41 -22.89 6.91
C LYS A 583 -63.88 -22.20 5.61
N GLU A 584 -63.28 -22.69 4.51
CA GLU A 584 -63.77 -22.83 3.14
C GLU A 584 -63.79 -21.62 2.14
N THR A 585 -62.84 -21.72 1.19
CA THR A 585 -62.99 -21.70 -0.29
C THR A 585 -63.59 -20.47 -0.99
N ASN A 586 -62.84 -19.86 -1.94
CA ASN A 586 -62.91 -20.28 -3.35
C ASN A 586 -61.78 -19.71 -4.24
N ASP A 587 -61.54 -20.42 -5.35
CA ASP A 587 -60.55 -20.30 -6.44
C ASP A 587 -60.19 -18.91 -6.99
N LYS A 588 -58.91 -18.76 -7.42
CA LYS A 588 -58.52 -18.74 -8.85
C LYS A 588 -56.99 -18.60 -9.09
N GLN A 589 -56.45 -19.63 -9.76
CA GLN A 589 -55.78 -19.60 -11.09
C GLN A 589 -54.30 -19.15 -11.23
N ALA A 590 -53.49 -20.16 -11.64
CA ALA A 590 -52.37 -20.20 -12.62
C ALA A 590 -51.08 -19.38 -12.36
N GLU A 591 -49.96 -20.06 -12.04
CA GLU A 591 -48.85 -20.51 -12.94
C GLU A 591 -47.75 -19.44 -13.07
N SER A 592 -46.44 -19.72 -13.10
CA SER A 592 -45.65 -20.95 -13.07
C SER A 592 -44.20 -20.59 -12.72
N THR A 593 -43.54 -21.49 -12.02
CA THR A 593 -42.10 -21.55 -11.74
C THR A 593 -41.33 -22.02 -12.99
N LEU A 594 -40.04 -21.67 -13.16
CA LEU A 594 -38.90 -22.59 -13.40
C LEU A 594 -37.60 -21.90 -13.84
N THR A 595 -36.51 -22.57 -13.45
CA THR A 595 -35.06 -22.38 -13.64
C THR A 595 -34.54 -22.42 -15.10
N PRO A 596 -33.29 -21.97 -15.38
CA PRO A 596 -32.72 -21.94 -16.72
C PRO A 596 -31.87 -23.18 -17.07
N ALA A 597 -31.90 -23.58 -18.34
CA ALA A 597 -30.91 -24.48 -18.95
C ALA A 597 -30.56 -24.02 -20.38
N THR A 598 -29.24 -23.93 -20.63
CA THR A 598 -28.46 -24.06 -21.86
C THR A 598 -29.15 -24.22 -23.22
N THR A 599 -28.66 -23.52 -24.26
CA THR A 599 -28.14 -24.09 -25.54
C THR A 599 -27.60 -23.01 -26.49
N SER A 600 -26.51 -23.31 -27.19
CA SER A 600 -25.93 -22.54 -28.31
C SER A 600 -26.82 -22.57 -29.58
N PRO A 601 -26.51 -21.73 -30.59
CA PRO A 601 -26.58 -22.25 -31.97
C PRO A 601 -25.41 -21.82 -32.88
N GLU A 602 -25.02 -22.76 -33.74
CA GLU A 602 -24.29 -22.53 -34.98
C GLU A 602 -25.20 -21.91 -36.06
N THR A 603 -24.65 -21.08 -36.94
CA THR A 603 -25.26 -20.71 -38.22
C THR A 603 -24.22 -20.79 -39.36
N ARG A 604 -24.52 -21.62 -40.36
CA ARG A 604 -24.10 -21.52 -41.78
C ARG A 604 -25.40 -21.29 -42.58
N GLU A 605 -25.48 -20.61 -43.72
CA GLU A 605 -24.56 -20.57 -44.86
C GLU A 605 -24.99 -19.45 -45.85
N LYS A 606 -24.01 -18.83 -46.55
CA LYS A 606 -23.99 -18.27 -47.94
C LYS A 606 -25.17 -17.37 -48.46
N VAL A 607 -24.94 -16.31 -49.26
CA VAL A 607 -24.31 -16.22 -50.59
C VAL A 607 -23.90 -14.76 -50.89
N ALA A 608 -22.91 -14.62 -51.79
CA ALA A 608 -22.27 -13.42 -52.35
C ALA A 608 -23.14 -12.41 -53.11
N GLU A 609 -22.70 -11.14 -53.13
CA GLU A 609 -22.11 -10.47 -54.31
C GLU A 609 -21.15 -9.35 -53.85
#